data_AF-A0A6H2D2B6-F1
#
_entry.id   AF-A0A6H2D2B6-F1
#
_cell.length_a   1.000
_cell.length_b   1.000
_cell.length_c   1.000
_cell.angle_alpha   90.00
_cell.angle_beta   90.00
_cell.angle_gamma   90.00
#
_symmetry.space_group_name_H-M   'P 1'
#
loop_
_entity.id
_entity.type
_entity.pdbx_description
1 polymer ?
#
loop_
_entity_poly.entity_id
_entity_poly.type
_entity_poly.pdbx_seq_one_letter_code
_entity_poly.pdbx_strand_id
1 'polypeptide(L)'
;MNRHRTAIILIVCALMFTAGAYILLSKSEPNESTYRHAVSPPEETAAAPDWVDQGQNATPDYTPIDAEAHNATPTPEQNDKPIGVIEVAENNIVTFTFVESLSDYLLNRFTPQDENGKPATLASAKSLNMYFGREMDGFSIDGDDIFQARQRLLDYVFTPNIINMLYGMYKSAFIAQLIDSATSEEREYKVGVETERRVLDGYETAVMLKLNARRIEQTSIILRAIGSDSKITESAGKYLQAQRAVGRANVQLQNAIADGKSTSEASTRLKQAIMQREQIKSSLITRMKKTCTGCPDSELFYLAQWSYRRVLNEPEGKLKAFKTASEVLDNLAQEFRDAAKDLK
;
A
#
# COMPACT_ATOMS: atom_id res chain seq x y z
N MET A 1 -24.96 -14.48 24.33
CA MET A 1 -23.59 -14.96 24.51
C MET A 1 -22.74 -14.33 23.41
N ASN A 2 -21.59 -13.76 23.78
CA ASN A 2 -20.77 -12.85 22.97
C ASN A 2 -20.39 -13.53 21.64
N ARG A 3 -20.61 -12.99 20.42
CA ARG A 3 -20.66 -11.60 19.91
C ARG A 3 -19.29 -10.93 19.88
N HIS A 4 -18.95 -10.35 18.72
CA HIS A 4 -17.61 -9.86 18.35
C HIS A 4 -16.59 -11.02 18.25
N ARG A 5 -15.47 -10.95 17.52
CA ARG A 5 -14.82 -9.79 16.89
C ARG A 5 -14.25 -10.21 15.50
N THR A 6 -14.55 -9.57 14.36
CA THR A 6 -13.85 -8.41 13.73
C THR A 6 -12.32 -8.61 13.44
N ALA A 7 -11.84 -8.45 12.16
CA ALA A 7 -10.74 -7.51 11.76
C ALA A 7 -9.85 -7.65 10.32
N ILE A 8 -9.71 -7.17 8.98
CA ILE A 8 -10.21 -6.44 7.66
C ILE A 8 -9.66 -7.04 6.30
N ILE A 9 -10.20 -6.73 5.09
CA ILE A 9 -9.65 -7.12 3.75
C ILE A 9 -8.72 -6.20 2.91
N LEU A 10 -8.55 -4.90 3.13
CA LEU A 10 -7.62 -4.13 2.27
C LEU A 10 -6.17 -4.67 2.30
N ILE A 11 -5.88 -5.49 3.32
CA ILE A 11 -4.83 -6.51 3.40
C ILE A 11 -4.51 -7.15 2.04
N VAL A 12 -5.50 -7.51 1.23
CA VAL A 12 -5.30 -8.10 -0.11
C VAL A 12 -4.54 -7.12 -1.00
N CYS A 13 -5.05 -5.90 -1.20
CA CYS A 13 -4.40 -4.90 -2.03
C CYS A 13 -3.13 -4.30 -1.41
N ALA A 14 -2.86 -4.50 -0.11
CA ALA A 14 -1.59 -4.15 0.51
C ALA A 14 -0.50 -5.21 0.27
N LEU A 15 -0.80 -6.47 0.61
CA LEU A 15 0.18 -7.55 0.71
C LEU A 15 0.73 -8.05 -0.61
N MET A 16 0.07 -7.71 -1.71
CA MET A 16 0.17 -8.49 -2.94
C MET A 16 1.53 -8.43 -3.66
N PHE A 17 2.53 -7.70 -3.15
CA PHE A 17 3.08 -6.63 -3.96
C PHE A 17 4.61 -6.43 -3.90
N THR A 18 5.31 -7.55 -3.99
CA THR A 18 6.68 -7.68 -3.47
C THR A 18 7.67 -8.33 -4.44
N ALA A 19 7.21 -8.67 -5.65
CA ALA A 19 8.00 -9.28 -6.71
C ALA A 19 7.90 -8.49 -8.04
N GLY A 20 8.00 -7.15 -7.97
CA GLY A 20 7.79 -6.24 -9.10
C GLY A 20 8.98 -5.39 -9.54
N ALA A 21 9.96 -5.15 -8.65
CA ALA A 21 10.99 -4.11 -8.87
C ALA A 21 12.29 -4.62 -9.52
N TYR A 22 12.67 -5.89 -9.31
CA TYR A 22 14.02 -6.38 -9.63
C TYR A 22 14.42 -6.18 -11.11
N ILE A 23 13.56 -6.59 -12.06
CA ILE A 23 13.88 -6.60 -13.51
C ILE A 23 13.94 -5.18 -14.13
N LEU A 24 13.56 -4.13 -13.40
CA LEU A 24 13.72 -2.73 -13.85
C LEU A 24 14.89 -2.00 -13.18
N LEU A 25 15.54 -2.58 -12.16
CA LEU A 25 16.65 -1.96 -11.43
C LEU A 25 17.92 -2.84 -11.37
N SER A 26 17.83 -4.15 -11.63
CA SER A 26 18.99 -5.07 -11.72
C SER A 26 19.83 -4.89 -13.00
N LYS A 27 19.84 -3.68 -13.56
CA LYS A 27 20.72 -3.25 -14.66
C LYS A 27 21.16 -1.78 -14.55
N SER A 28 21.25 -1.27 -13.33
CA SER A 28 22.35 -0.36 -13.02
C SER A 28 23.62 -1.21 -12.87
N GLU A 29 24.62 -0.97 -13.71
CA GLU A 29 25.96 -1.52 -13.53
C GLU A 29 26.64 -0.82 -12.33
N PRO A 30 27.62 -1.45 -11.67
CA PRO A 30 28.19 -0.94 -10.41
C PRO A 30 29.10 0.26 -10.66
N ASN A 31 28.53 1.46 -10.77
CA ASN A 31 29.29 2.70 -10.72
C ASN A 31 29.93 2.86 -9.33
N GLU A 32 31.24 3.04 -9.30
CA GLU A 32 32.03 3.11 -8.08
C GLU A 32 31.82 4.45 -7.33
N SER A 33 31.73 4.35 -6.00
CA SER A 33 32.12 5.35 -5.00
C SER A 33 32.00 6.85 -5.33
N THR A 34 30.87 7.46 -4.98
CA THR A 34 30.79 8.72 -4.20
C THR A 34 29.35 8.90 -3.70
N TYR A 35 29.05 9.20 -2.44
CA TYR A 35 29.89 9.58 -1.30
C TYR A 35 29.64 8.66 -0.10
N ARG A 36 30.70 8.23 0.58
CA ARG A 36 30.68 7.92 2.01
C ARG A 36 31.80 8.72 2.64
N HIS A 37 31.49 9.70 3.48
CA HIS A 37 32.51 10.24 4.37
C HIS A 37 32.84 9.16 5.40
N ALA A 38 34.13 8.88 5.56
CA ALA A 38 34.59 8.12 6.71
C ALA A 38 34.33 8.96 7.96
N VAL A 39 33.53 8.44 8.88
CA VAL A 39 33.44 9.00 10.23
C VAL A 39 34.76 8.61 10.91
N SER A 40 35.59 9.61 11.21
CA SER A 40 36.80 9.38 12.01
C SER A 40 36.42 8.75 13.36
N PRO A 41 37.19 7.80 13.89
CA PRO A 41 37.05 7.41 15.28
C PRO A 41 37.16 8.65 16.19
N PRO A 42 36.41 8.72 17.31
CA PRO A 42 36.60 9.78 18.29
C PRO A 42 38.01 9.72 18.87
N GLU A 43 38.59 10.89 19.18
CA GLU A 43 39.92 10.96 19.80
C GLU A 43 39.90 10.36 21.22
N GLU A 44 41.01 9.72 21.60
CA GLU A 44 41.14 8.81 22.75
C GLU A 44 41.20 9.51 24.12
N THR A 45 40.59 10.71 24.23
CA THR A 45 40.68 11.63 25.39
C THR A 45 39.34 12.21 25.84
N ALA A 46 38.21 11.70 25.33
CA ALA A 46 36.87 12.05 25.81
C ALA A 46 36.53 11.35 27.15
N ALA A 47 37.09 11.85 28.25
CA ALA A 47 36.74 11.39 29.60
C ALA A 47 35.26 11.69 29.93
N ALA A 48 34.61 10.81 30.70
CA ALA A 48 33.27 11.03 31.20
C ALA A 48 33.26 12.17 32.24
N PRO A 49 32.21 13.02 32.32
CA PRO A 49 32.14 14.07 33.33
C PRO A 49 31.97 13.51 34.76
N ASP A 50 32.60 14.15 35.75
CA ASP A 50 32.72 13.68 37.15
C ASP A 50 31.41 13.32 37.88
N TRP A 51 30.24 13.76 37.38
CA TRP A 51 28.94 13.41 37.95
C TRP A 51 28.54 11.95 37.70
N VAL A 52 29.18 11.25 36.77
CA VAL A 52 28.88 9.83 36.46
C VAL A 52 29.33 8.89 37.59
N ASP A 53 30.48 9.18 38.23
CA ASP A 53 30.97 8.40 39.38
C ASP A 53 30.38 8.86 40.72
N GLN A 54 29.86 10.10 40.79
CA GLN A 54 29.21 10.66 41.98
C GLN A 54 27.69 10.44 41.94
N GLY A 55 27.28 9.20 42.24
CA GLY A 55 25.86 8.81 42.31
C GLY A 55 24.99 9.73 43.17
N GLN A 56 23.72 9.87 42.78
CA GLN A 56 22.77 10.87 43.30
C GLN A 56 22.49 10.74 44.81
N ASN A 57 23.30 11.41 45.63
CA ASN A 57 23.12 11.51 47.08
C ASN A 57 22.01 12.52 47.47
N ALA A 58 20.79 12.25 47.02
CA ALA A 58 19.59 12.98 47.41
C ALA A 58 18.55 11.99 47.97
N THR A 59 18.47 11.87 49.29
CA THR A 59 17.38 11.16 49.97
C THR A 59 16.11 12.01 49.88
N PRO A 60 15.03 11.55 49.22
CA PRO A 60 13.79 12.32 49.14
C PRO A 60 13.09 12.32 50.50
N ASP A 61 12.56 13.48 50.90
CA ASP A 61 11.65 13.58 52.02
C ASP A 61 10.24 13.13 51.58
N TYR A 62 9.65 12.22 52.35
CA TYR A 62 8.31 11.65 52.12
C TYR A 62 7.33 12.00 53.25
N THR A 63 7.61 13.06 54.02
CA THR A 63 6.63 13.61 54.97
C THR A 63 5.37 14.10 54.23
N PRO A 64 4.16 13.65 54.63
CA PRO A 64 2.93 14.14 54.04
C PRO A 64 2.74 15.63 54.32
N ILE A 65 2.49 16.41 53.27
CA ILE A 65 2.05 17.80 53.40
C ILE A 65 0.51 17.78 53.46
N ASP A 66 -0.05 18.02 54.64
CA ASP A 66 -1.49 18.16 54.84
C ASP A 66 -2.00 19.46 54.18
N ALA A 67 -2.31 19.39 52.89
CA ALA A 67 -2.86 20.47 52.10
C ALA A 67 -4.39 20.34 51.97
N GLU A 68 -5.15 21.12 52.73
CA GLU A 68 -6.61 21.14 52.64
C GLU A 68 -7.09 21.66 51.27
N ALA A 69 -7.88 20.85 50.57
CA ALA A 69 -8.32 21.12 49.20
C ALA A 69 -9.55 22.06 49.16
N HIS A 70 -9.30 23.37 49.06
CA HIS A 70 -10.35 24.36 48.80
C HIS A 70 -10.50 24.70 47.30
N ASN A 71 -11.76 24.91 46.89
CA ASN A 71 -12.20 25.38 45.57
C ASN A 71 -12.00 24.41 44.37
N ALA A 72 -12.70 23.27 44.41
CA ALA A 72 -13.03 22.55 43.18
C ALA A 72 -14.20 23.26 42.46
N THR A 73 -13.98 23.70 41.22
CA THR A 73 -15.04 24.21 40.33
C THR A 73 -16.01 23.09 39.96
N PRO A 74 -17.35 23.31 39.96
CA PRO A 74 -18.30 22.27 39.58
C PRO A 74 -18.13 21.88 38.10
N THR A 75 -17.97 20.58 37.85
CA THR A 75 -17.85 19.99 36.51
C THR A 75 -19.15 20.20 35.71
N PRO A 76 -19.09 20.64 34.44
CA PRO A 76 -20.27 20.64 33.58
C PRO A 76 -20.78 19.21 33.34
N GLU A 77 -22.09 19.01 33.25
CA GLU A 77 -22.70 17.68 33.11
C GLU A 77 -22.24 16.98 31.83
N GLN A 78 -21.45 15.92 31.99
CA GLN A 78 -20.97 15.11 30.89
C GLN A 78 -22.13 14.27 30.34
N ASN A 79 -22.52 14.55 29.10
CA ASN A 79 -23.71 13.98 28.48
C ASN A 79 -23.39 12.59 27.91
N ASP A 80 -23.33 11.58 28.80
CA ASP A 80 -22.89 10.21 28.55
C ASP A 80 -23.80 9.44 27.56
N LYS A 81 -23.65 9.75 26.27
CA LYS A 81 -23.89 8.77 25.22
C LYS A 81 -22.76 7.74 25.28
N PRO A 82 -23.05 6.43 25.42
CA PRO A 82 -22.00 5.43 25.47
C PRO A 82 -21.24 5.40 24.15
N ILE A 83 -19.94 5.72 24.22
CA ILE A 83 -19.01 5.59 23.09
C ILE A 83 -19.00 4.10 22.71
N GLY A 84 -19.40 3.80 21.47
CA GLY A 84 -19.57 2.43 20.99
C GLY A 84 -18.23 1.75 20.75
N VAL A 85 -17.63 1.17 21.80
CA VAL A 85 -16.35 0.46 21.71
C VAL A 85 -16.45 -0.66 20.67
N ILE A 86 -15.74 -0.49 19.55
CA ILE A 86 -15.64 -1.50 18.51
C ILE A 86 -14.61 -2.53 18.96
N GLU A 87 -15.05 -3.59 19.63
CA GLU A 87 -14.15 -4.70 19.95
C GLU A 87 -13.58 -5.32 18.66
N VAL A 88 -12.25 -5.50 18.63
CA VAL A 88 -11.49 -6.03 17.49
C VAL A 88 -10.75 -7.31 17.93
N ALA A 89 -10.75 -8.32 17.07
CA ALA A 89 -9.84 -9.45 17.15
C ALA A 89 -8.70 -9.24 16.17
N GLU A 90 -7.59 -9.87 16.50
CA GLU A 90 -6.36 -9.77 15.76
C GLU A 90 -6.15 -11.06 14.97
N ASN A 91 -5.70 -10.95 13.73
CA ASN A 91 -5.11 -12.10 13.07
C ASN A 91 -3.63 -12.18 13.43
N ASN A 92 -3.16 -13.39 13.73
CA ASN A 92 -1.77 -13.63 14.17
C ASN A 92 -0.71 -13.35 13.10
N ILE A 93 -1.11 -13.13 11.84
CA ILE A 93 -0.21 -12.77 10.73
C ILE A 93 -0.46 -11.33 10.24
N VAL A 94 -1.66 -10.78 10.45
CA VAL A 94 -2.00 -9.39 10.09
C VAL A 94 -2.70 -8.68 11.24
N THR A 95 -2.00 -7.73 11.83
CA THR A 95 -2.36 -7.07 13.09
C THR A 95 -3.27 -5.85 12.88
N PHE A 96 -3.79 -5.27 13.96
CA PHE A 96 -4.56 -4.03 13.91
C PHE A 96 -3.74 -2.89 13.31
N THR A 97 -2.42 -2.86 13.51
CA THR A 97 -1.51 -1.88 12.91
C THR A 97 -1.57 -1.84 11.38
N PHE A 98 -2.01 -2.92 10.73
CA PHE A 98 -2.32 -2.85 9.30
C PHE A 98 -3.41 -1.81 8.98
N VAL A 99 -4.43 -1.68 9.82
CA VAL A 99 -5.51 -0.67 9.70
C VAL A 99 -4.94 0.73 9.81
N GLU A 100 -4.13 0.95 10.84
CA GLU A 100 -3.51 2.23 11.17
C GLU A 100 -2.65 2.71 9.99
N SER A 101 -1.69 1.89 9.57
CA SER A 101 -0.82 2.17 8.40
C SER A 101 -1.60 2.29 7.08
N LEU A 102 -2.79 1.69 6.97
CA LEU A 102 -3.64 1.82 5.78
C LEU A 102 -4.46 3.12 5.77
N SER A 103 -4.96 3.54 6.94
CA SER A 103 -5.59 4.84 7.10
C SER A 103 -4.56 5.94 6.80
N ASP A 104 -3.36 5.84 7.37
CA ASP A 104 -2.19 6.65 7.01
C ASP A 104 -1.93 6.65 5.51
N TYR A 105 -1.89 5.46 4.89
CA TYR A 105 -1.64 5.34 3.46
C TYR A 105 -2.63 6.16 2.61
N LEU A 106 -3.92 6.16 2.98
CA LEU A 106 -4.95 6.90 2.26
C LEU A 106 -4.95 8.39 2.57
N LEU A 107 -4.84 8.79 3.84
CA LEU A 107 -4.83 10.19 4.26
C LEU A 107 -3.61 10.92 3.68
N ASN A 108 -2.43 10.32 3.80
CA ASN A 108 -1.16 10.85 3.26
C ASN A 108 -1.09 10.81 1.70
N ARG A 109 -2.17 10.39 1.03
CA ARG A 109 -2.34 10.40 -0.44
C ARG A 109 -3.62 11.10 -0.89
N PHE A 110 -4.43 11.60 0.03
CA PHE A 110 -5.52 12.50 -0.27
C PHE A 110 -4.97 13.92 -0.46
N THR A 111 -5.70 14.73 -1.23
CA THR A 111 -5.36 16.13 -1.50
C THR A 111 -6.68 16.87 -1.60
N PRO A 112 -7.09 17.66 -0.58
CA PRO A 112 -8.39 18.33 -0.57
C PRO A 112 -8.60 19.24 -1.78
N GLN A 113 -7.55 19.92 -2.23
CA GLN A 113 -7.54 20.70 -3.47
C GLN A 113 -6.19 20.55 -4.18
N ASP A 114 -6.20 20.03 -5.40
CA ASP A 114 -5.03 19.99 -6.28
C ASP A 114 -4.73 21.38 -6.88
N GLU A 115 -3.70 21.47 -7.72
CA GLU A 115 -3.32 22.68 -8.47
C GLU A 115 -4.45 23.25 -9.37
N ASN A 116 -5.53 22.48 -9.61
CA ASN A 116 -6.71 22.86 -10.37
C ASN A 116 -7.94 23.15 -9.47
N GLY A 117 -7.75 23.24 -8.15
CA GLY A 117 -8.81 23.45 -7.15
C GLY A 117 -9.73 22.23 -6.94
N LYS A 118 -9.29 21.01 -7.26
CA LYS A 118 -10.13 19.80 -7.24
C LYS A 118 -9.59 18.75 -6.25
N PRO A 119 -10.47 18.08 -5.49
CA PRO A 119 -10.04 17.03 -4.60
C PRO A 119 -9.50 15.83 -5.39
N ALA A 120 -8.36 15.31 -4.96
CA ALA A 120 -7.62 14.25 -5.63
C ALA A 120 -7.18 13.14 -4.66
N THR A 121 -6.88 11.97 -5.22
CA THR A 121 -6.22 10.88 -4.49
C THR A 121 -5.12 10.25 -5.35
N LEU A 122 -3.93 10.17 -4.77
CA LEU A 122 -2.75 9.47 -5.31
C LEU A 122 -2.73 7.97 -4.91
N ALA A 123 -3.80 7.49 -4.25
CA ALA A 123 -4.02 6.09 -3.98
C ALA A 123 -4.19 5.31 -5.30
N SER A 124 -3.40 4.25 -5.44
CA SER A 124 -3.19 3.48 -6.67
C SER A 124 -2.78 2.07 -6.27
N ALA A 125 -3.14 1.05 -7.05
CA ALA A 125 -2.71 -0.32 -6.73
C ALA A 125 -1.17 -0.44 -6.77
N LYS A 126 -0.52 0.29 -7.69
CA LYS A 126 0.95 0.40 -7.75
C LYS A 126 1.56 1.23 -6.60
N SER A 127 0.91 2.27 -6.09
CA SER A 127 1.46 3.03 -4.95
C SER A 127 1.24 2.29 -3.62
N LEU A 128 0.10 1.59 -3.47
CA LEU A 128 -0.20 0.69 -2.35
C LEU A 128 0.77 -0.50 -2.31
N ASN A 129 1.14 -1.04 -3.48
CA ASN A 129 2.21 -2.03 -3.60
C ASN A 129 3.49 -1.56 -2.92
N MET A 130 3.93 -0.35 -3.27
CA MET A 130 5.27 0.12 -2.95
C MET A 130 5.41 0.47 -1.47
N TYR A 131 4.30 0.83 -0.82
CA TYR A 131 4.23 1.13 0.60
C TYR A 131 4.35 -0.15 1.45
N PHE A 132 3.29 -0.94 1.57
CA PHE A 132 3.29 -2.19 2.36
C PHE A 132 4.31 -3.23 1.87
N GLY A 133 4.67 -3.20 0.59
CA GLY A 133 5.72 -4.04 0.07
C GLY A 133 7.09 -3.74 0.67
N ARG A 134 7.40 -2.48 1.02
CA ARG A 134 8.75 -2.07 1.46
C ARG A 134 9.07 -2.56 2.86
N GLU A 135 8.26 -2.18 3.86
CA GLU A 135 8.61 -2.27 5.30
C GLU A 135 7.75 -3.30 6.06
N MET A 136 6.66 -3.79 5.45
CA MET A 136 5.75 -4.82 5.98
C MET A 136 4.98 -4.42 7.26
N ASP A 137 4.69 -3.12 7.40
CA ASP A 137 3.94 -2.58 8.53
C ASP A 137 2.57 -3.25 8.67
N GLY A 138 2.26 -3.70 9.90
CA GLY A 138 1.04 -4.45 10.21
C GLY A 138 1.10 -5.97 9.97
N PHE A 139 2.26 -6.56 9.67
CA PHE A 139 2.38 -8.01 9.40
C PHE A 139 3.38 -8.72 10.32
N SER A 140 2.87 -9.62 11.16
CA SER A 140 3.68 -10.46 12.05
C SER A 140 4.16 -11.73 11.32
N ILE A 141 5.27 -11.62 10.58
CA ILE A 141 5.95 -12.76 9.97
C ILE A 141 7.46 -12.70 10.19
N ASP A 142 7.97 -13.72 10.89
CA ASP A 142 9.39 -13.91 11.14
C ASP A 142 10.14 -14.35 9.88
N GLY A 143 11.33 -13.79 9.65
CA GLY A 143 12.32 -14.34 8.70
C GLY A 143 13.28 -13.30 8.15
N ASP A 144 14.58 -13.64 8.19
CA ASP A 144 15.69 -12.75 7.78
C ASP A 144 15.62 -12.35 6.29
N ASP A 145 15.10 -13.25 5.44
CA ASP A 145 14.79 -12.95 4.05
C ASP A 145 13.39 -12.37 3.90
N ILE A 146 13.34 -11.04 3.77
CA ILE A 146 12.13 -10.29 3.49
C ILE A 146 11.37 -10.85 2.28
N PHE A 147 12.02 -11.30 1.21
CA PHE A 147 11.33 -11.84 0.02
C PHE A 147 10.55 -13.13 0.34
N GLN A 148 11.08 -13.99 1.21
CA GLN A 148 10.42 -15.20 1.67
C GLN A 148 9.32 -14.92 2.71
N ALA A 149 9.50 -13.91 3.58
CA ALA A 149 8.43 -13.42 4.45
C ALA A 149 7.24 -12.92 3.61
N ARG A 150 7.51 -12.00 2.68
CA ARG A 150 6.56 -11.46 1.70
C ARG A 150 5.86 -12.54 0.88
N GLN A 151 6.52 -13.63 0.50
CA GLN A 151 5.87 -14.72 -0.24
C GLN A 151 4.93 -15.54 0.66
N ARG A 152 5.36 -15.97 1.85
CA ARG A 152 4.51 -16.72 2.80
C ARG A 152 3.23 -15.96 3.14
N LEU A 153 3.38 -14.67 3.42
CA LEU A 153 2.31 -13.70 3.67
C LEU A 153 1.24 -13.73 2.58
N LEU A 154 1.70 -13.74 1.32
CA LEU A 154 0.89 -13.75 0.11
C LEU A 154 0.20 -15.08 -0.16
N ASP A 155 0.89 -16.19 0.04
CA ASP A 155 0.30 -17.51 -0.17
C ASP A 155 -0.71 -17.88 0.93
N TYR A 156 -0.56 -17.29 2.12
CA TYR A 156 -1.60 -17.27 3.16
C TYR A 156 -2.80 -16.40 2.77
N VAL A 157 -2.64 -15.08 2.57
CA VAL A 157 -3.79 -14.19 2.39
C VAL A 157 -4.50 -14.33 1.05
N PHE A 158 -3.80 -14.72 -0.03
CA PHE A 158 -4.37 -14.75 -1.37
C PHE A 158 -5.08 -16.08 -1.65
N THR A 159 -6.05 -16.42 -0.79
CA THR A 159 -6.94 -17.57 -0.88
C THR A 159 -8.38 -17.15 -0.57
N PRO A 160 -9.42 -17.67 -1.25
CA PRO A 160 -10.81 -17.18 -1.09
C PRO A 160 -11.32 -17.17 0.36
N ASN A 161 -10.90 -18.13 1.18
CA ASN A 161 -11.34 -18.24 2.56
C ASN A 161 -10.68 -17.20 3.46
N ILE A 162 -9.37 -16.98 3.35
CA ILE A 162 -8.67 -15.96 4.15
C ILE A 162 -9.08 -14.56 3.69
N ILE A 163 -9.26 -14.35 2.37
CA ILE A 163 -9.90 -13.16 1.78
C ILE A 163 -11.25 -12.87 2.46
N ASN A 164 -12.22 -13.79 2.41
CA ASN A 164 -13.54 -13.53 3.00
C ASN A 164 -13.53 -13.41 4.54
N MET A 165 -12.73 -14.23 5.24
CA MET A 165 -12.52 -14.16 6.68
C MET A 165 -12.13 -12.73 7.04
N LEU A 166 -10.99 -12.30 6.52
CA LEU A 166 -10.45 -10.97 6.72
C LEU A 166 -11.44 -9.87 6.30
N TYR A 167 -12.33 -10.04 5.30
CA TYR A 167 -13.30 -8.97 4.98
C TYR A 167 -14.39 -8.70 6.01
N GLY A 168 -14.98 -9.72 6.64
CA GLY A 168 -16.14 -9.61 7.53
C GLY A 168 -15.86 -8.91 8.89
N MET A 169 -14.99 -7.92 8.88
CA MET A 169 -13.92 -7.83 9.86
C MET A 169 -13.45 -6.33 10.00
N TYR A 170 -12.19 -5.85 9.83
CA TYR A 170 -11.84 -4.39 10.09
C TYR A 170 -12.55 -3.51 9.07
N LYS A 171 -13.42 -4.02 8.17
CA LYS A 171 -14.25 -3.18 7.29
C LYS A 171 -14.96 -2.08 8.10
N SER A 172 -15.46 -2.41 9.29
CA SER A 172 -16.08 -1.44 10.20
C SER A 172 -15.04 -0.65 10.99
N ALA A 173 -14.05 -1.31 11.60
CA ALA A 173 -13.06 -0.64 12.45
C ALA A 173 -12.05 0.25 11.68
N PHE A 174 -11.81 -0.01 10.39
CA PHE A 174 -11.05 0.84 9.46
C PHE A 174 -11.87 1.99 8.92
N ILE A 175 -13.15 1.79 8.58
CA ILE A 175 -14.00 2.92 8.21
C ILE A 175 -14.13 3.87 9.41
N ALA A 176 -14.23 3.33 10.64
CA ALA A 176 -14.09 4.12 11.86
C ALA A 176 -12.71 4.78 11.97
N GLN A 177 -11.59 4.04 11.95
CA GLN A 177 -10.23 4.58 12.09
C GLN A 177 -9.91 5.64 11.03
N LEU A 178 -10.30 5.43 9.77
CA LEU A 178 -10.03 6.35 8.66
C LEU A 178 -10.83 7.65 8.80
N ILE A 179 -12.03 7.61 9.39
CA ILE A 179 -12.84 8.80 9.66
C ILE A 179 -12.38 9.50 10.92
N ASP A 180 -12.01 8.75 11.96
CA ASP A 180 -11.46 9.28 13.21
C ASP A 180 -10.12 9.98 12.94
N SER A 181 -9.11 9.27 12.41
CA SER A 181 -7.82 9.84 11.99
C SER A 181 -7.92 10.92 10.91
N ALA A 182 -9.02 11.03 10.16
CA ALA A 182 -9.25 12.17 9.27
C ALA A 182 -9.68 13.44 10.03
N THR A 183 -10.45 13.29 11.10
CA THR A 183 -11.18 14.38 11.77
C THR A 183 -10.63 14.74 13.15
N SER A 184 -9.77 13.90 13.75
CA SER A 184 -9.14 14.13 15.06
C SER A 184 -7.63 14.41 14.99
N GLU A 185 -6.92 13.98 13.94
CA GLU A 185 -5.46 14.09 13.83
C GLU A 185 -5.01 15.19 12.84
N GLU A 186 -4.13 16.09 13.29
CA GLU A 186 -3.50 17.07 12.42
C GLU A 186 -2.51 16.41 11.45
N ARG A 187 -2.69 16.66 10.14
CA ARG A 187 -1.81 16.18 9.07
C ARG A 187 -1.49 17.30 8.09
N GLU A 188 -0.37 17.19 7.38
CA GLU A 188 -0.01 18.13 6.32
C GLU A 188 -0.74 17.79 5.01
N TYR A 189 -1.68 18.65 4.62
CA TYR A 189 -2.44 18.52 3.38
C TYR A 189 -2.04 19.61 2.39
N LYS A 190 -1.94 19.24 1.11
CA LYS A 190 -1.81 20.22 0.03
C LYS A 190 -3.17 20.81 -0.33
N VAL A 191 -3.23 22.13 -0.39
CA VAL A 191 -4.44 22.90 -0.74
C VAL A 191 -4.07 23.92 -1.80
N GLY A 192 -4.35 23.59 -3.06
CA GLY A 192 -3.90 24.35 -4.21
C GLY A 192 -2.38 24.33 -4.34
N VAL A 193 -1.75 25.48 -4.07
CA VAL A 193 -0.28 25.66 -4.06
C VAL A 193 0.32 25.67 -2.66
N GLU A 194 -0.50 25.75 -1.61
CA GLU A 194 -0.05 25.84 -0.22
C GLU A 194 -0.08 24.47 0.47
N THR A 195 0.46 24.41 1.69
CA THR A 195 0.44 23.20 2.53
C THR A 195 0.00 23.60 3.93
N GLU A 196 -1.14 23.05 4.34
CA GLU A 196 -1.82 23.36 5.59
C GLU A 196 -1.68 22.17 6.56
N ARG A 197 -1.33 22.43 7.81
CA ARG A 197 -1.35 21.43 8.88
C ARG A 197 -2.67 21.54 9.64
N ARG A 198 -3.56 20.55 9.49
CA ARG A 198 -4.89 20.53 10.11
C ARG A 198 -5.57 19.16 10.03
N VAL A 199 -6.73 19.02 10.64
CA VAL A 199 -7.69 17.94 10.36
C VAL A 199 -8.44 18.18 9.04
N LEU A 200 -9.10 17.15 8.51
CA LEU A 200 -10.13 17.29 7.47
C LEU A 200 -11.49 17.60 8.11
N ASP A 201 -12.32 18.38 7.43
CA ASP A 201 -13.73 18.52 7.83
C ASP A 201 -14.59 17.32 7.38
N GLY A 202 -15.86 17.29 7.78
CA GLY A 202 -16.80 16.22 7.41
C GLY A 202 -17.05 16.12 5.90
N TYR A 203 -17.08 17.25 5.18
CA TYR A 203 -17.27 17.30 3.74
C TYR A 203 -16.03 16.80 2.98
N GLU A 204 -14.83 17.24 3.37
CA GLU A 204 -13.55 16.77 2.82
C GLU A 204 -13.35 15.28 3.09
N THR A 205 -13.67 14.81 4.29
CA THR A 205 -13.61 13.38 4.65
C THR A 205 -14.59 12.58 3.80
N ALA A 206 -15.81 13.07 3.62
CA ALA A 206 -16.79 12.44 2.72
C ALA A 206 -16.33 12.43 1.25
N VAL A 207 -15.63 13.48 0.79
CA VAL A 207 -15.03 13.57 -0.55
C VAL A 207 -13.87 12.58 -0.72
N MET A 208 -12.98 12.46 0.26
CA MET A 208 -11.90 11.48 0.31
C MET A 208 -12.44 10.05 0.20
N LEU A 209 -13.47 9.72 0.99
CA LEU A 209 -14.16 8.42 0.91
C LEU A 209 -14.80 8.19 -0.47
N LYS A 210 -15.51 9.17 -1.05
CA LYS A 210 -16.13 9.07 -2.39
C LYS A 210 -15.09 8.86 -3.50
N LEU A 211 -13.93 9.50 -3.41
CA LEU A 211 -12.83 9.30 -4.36
C LEU A 211 -12.18 7.92 -4.22
N ASN A 212 -11.89 7.49 -3.00
CA ASN A 212 -11.28 6.19 -2.75
C ASN A 212 -12.25 5.04 -3.09
N ALA A 213 -13.56 5.17 -2.82
CA ALA A 213 -14.60 4.24 -3.28
C ALA A 213 -14.53 4.00 -4.80
N ARG A 214 -14.40 5.07 -5.59
CA ARG A 214 -14.25 4.98 -7.06
C ARG A 214 -12.97 4.25 -7.47
N ARG A 215 -11.86 4.41 -6.72
CA ARG A 215 -10.61 3.65 -6.98
C ARG A 215 -10.73 2.17 -6.62
N ILE A 216 -11.41 1.87 -5.52
CA ILE A 216 -11.68 0.51 -5.04
C ILE A 216 -12.57 -0.23 -6.04
N GLU A 217 -13.66 0.38 -6.51
CA GLU A 217 -14.54 -0.13 -7.57
C GLU A 217 -13.79 -0.34 -8.90
N GLN A 218 -12.99 0.64 -9.35
CA GLN A 218 -12.14 0.47 -10.54
C GLN A 218 -11.19 -0.73 -10.40
N THR A 219 -10.62 -0.93 -9.21
CA THR A 219 -9.75 -2.08 -8.91
C THR A 219 -10.53 -3.39 -8.93
N SER A 220 -11.70 -3.43 -8.29
CA SER A 220 -12.61 -4.58 -8.29
C SER A 220 -12.94 -5.07 -9.70
N ILE A 221 -13.40 -4.16 -10.58
CA ILE A 221 -13.77 -4.50 -11.97
C ILE A 221 -12.57 -5.14 -12.71
N ILE A 222 -11.35 -4.71 -12.42
CA ILE A 222 -10.13 -5.28 -12.99
C ILE A 222 -9.83 -6.68 -12.40
N LEU A 223 -9.92 -6.86 -11.08
CA LEU A 223 -9.73 -8.18 -10.45
C LEU A 223 -10.81 -9.18 -10.90
N ARG A 224 -12.05 -8.72 -11.08
CA ARG A 224 -13.19 -9.47 -11.60
C ARG A 224 -12.93 -9.95 -13.03
N ALA A 225 -12.40 -9.07 -13.89
CA ALA A 225 -12.00 -9.42 -15.24
C ALA A 225 -10.88 -10.48 -15.24
N ILE A 226 -9.83 -10.27 -14.44
CA ILE A 226 -8.69 -11.20 -14.30
C ILE A 226 -9.17 -12.58 -13.84
N GLY A 227 -10.00 -12.66 -12.80
CA GLY A 227 -10.56 -13.91 -12.27
C GLY A 227 -11.56 -14.61 -13.20
N SER A 228 -11.99 -13.96 -14.29
CA SER A 228 -12.98 -14.49 -15.23
C SER A 228 -12.41 -14.81 -16.63
N ASP A 229 -11.23 -14.30 -16.99
CA ASP A 229 -10.60 -14.53 -18.30
C ASP A 229 -9.08 -14.77 -18.16
N SER A 230 -8.69 -16.05 -18.16
CA SER A 230 -7.28 -16.48 -18.10
C SER A 230 -6.40 -15.81 -19.15
N LYS A 231 -6.98 -15.44 -20.30
CA LYS A 231 -6.24 -14.86 -21.42
C LYS A 231 -5.68 -13.48 -21.09
N ILE A 232 -6.16 -12.82 -20.03
CA ILE A 232 -5.53 -11.62 -19.46
C ILE A 232 -4.16 -11.97 -18.86
N THR A 233 -4.10 -12.98 -17.98
CA THR A 233 -2.83 -13.41 -17.35
C THR A 233 -1.89 -14.05 -18.36
N GLU A 234 -2.40 -14.88 -19.28
CA GLU A 234 -1.60 -15.42 -20.40
C GLU A 234 -0.99 -14.31 -21.28
N SER A 235 -1.74 -13.25 -21.58
CA SER A 235 -1.25 -12.13 -22.40
C SER A 235 -0.21 -11.29 -21.65
N ALA A 236 -0.36 -11.14 -20.33
CA ALA A 236 0.67 -10.53 -19.49
C ALA A 236 1.94 -11.40 -19.41
N GLY A 237 1.81 -12.73 -19.39
CA GLY A 237 2.95 -13.66 -19.52
C GLY A 237 3.67 -13.50 -20.86
N LYS A 238 2.91 -13.48 -21.96
CA LYS A 238 3.44 -13.23 -23.32
C LYS A 238 4.13 -11.85 -23.42
N TYR A 239 3.59 -10.81 -22.77
CA TYR A 239 4.25 -9.51 -22.67
C TYR A 239 5.61 -9.61 -21.95
N LEU A 240 5.68 -10.30 -20.81
CA LEU A 240 6.93 -10.42 -20.04
C LEU A 240 7.98 -11.27 -20.79
N GLN A 241 7.56 -12.25 -21.57
CA GLN A 241 8.43 -12.97 -22.52
C GLN A 241 8.97 -12.03 -23.62
N ALA A 242 8.12 -11.16 -24.19
CA ALA A 242 8.53 -10.16 -25.17
C ALA A 242 9.46 -9.09 -24.57
N GLN A 243 9.24 -8.63 -23.33
CA GLN A 243 10.16 -7.74 -22.61
C GLN A 243 11.54 -8.40 -22.43
N ARG A 244 11.60 -9.69 -22.07
CA ARG A 244 12.86 -10.45 -22.02
C ARG A 244 13.51 -10.59 -23.40
N ALA A 245 12.73 -10.71 -24.48
CA ALA A 245 13.25 -10.73 -25.84
C ALA A 245 13.87 -9.39 -26.25
N VAL A 246 13.22 -8.25 -25.94
CA VAL A 246 13.79 -6.90 -26.12
C VAL A 246 15.11 -6.75 -25.36
N GLY A 247 15.17 -7.20 -24.10
CA GLY A 247 16.41 -7.16 -23.30
C GLY A 247 17.56 -7.93 -23.96
N ARG A 248 17.30 -9.15 -24.47
CA ARG A 248 18.31 -9.93 -25.21
C ARG A 248 18.73 -9.27 -26.53
N ALA A 249 17.78 -8.73 -27.30
CA ALA A 249 18.07 -8.04 -28.56
C ALA A 249 18.89 -6.75 -28.34
N ASN A 250 18.67 -6.05 -27.22
CA ASN A 250 19.46 -4.88 -26.86
C ASN A 250 20.92 -5.25 -26.55
N VAL A 251 21.15 -6.32 -25.78
CA VAL A 251 22.50 -6.84 -25.53
C VAL A 251 23.17 -7.31 -26.82
N GLN A 252 22.45 -7.97 -27.74
CA GLN A 252 22.99 -8.34 -29.04
C GLN A 252 23.41 -7.11 -29.87
N LEU A 253 22.65 -6.01 -29.82
CA LEU A 253 23.01 -4.76 -30.49
C LEU A 253 24.22 -4.07 -29.84
N GLN A 254 24.29 -4.03 -28.50
CA GLN A 254 25.43 -3.48 -27.77
C GLN A 254 26.72 -4.25 -28.10
N ASN A 255 26.67 -5.58 -28.09
CA ASN A 255 27.80 -6.42 -28.47
C ASN A 255 28.19 -6.22 -29.95
N ALA A 256 27.22 -6.14 -30.87
CA ALA A 256 27.51 -5.90 -32.29
C ALA A 256 28.22 -4.56 -32.54
N ILE A 257 27.81 -3.51 -31.81
CA ILE A 257 28.48 -2.18 -31.84
C ILE A 257 29.91 -2.29 -31.30
N ALA A 258 30.13 -2.94 -30.15
CA ALA A 258 31.46 -3.10 -29.56
C ALA A 258 32.41 -3.94 -30.44
N ASP A 259 31.89 -4.98 -31.08
CA ASP A 259 32.62 -5.86 -32.00
C ASP A 259 32.92 -5.22 -33.37
N GLY A 260 32.32 -4.07 -33.71
CA GLY A 260 32.37 -3.47 -35.04
C GLY A 260 31.62 -4.28 -36.13
N LYS A 261 30.67 -5.14 -35.74
CA LYS A 261 29.99 -6.12 -36.62
C LYS A 261 28.50 -5.81 -36.80
N SER A 262 27.91 -6.32 -37.89
CA SER A 262 26.48 -6.29 -38.30
C SER A 262 25.47 -5.59 -37.35
N THR A 263 25.56 -4.26 -37.26
CA THR A 263 24.67 -3.45 -36.40
C THR A 263 23.26 -3.36 -36.96
N SER A 264 23.11 -3.39 -38.30
CA SER A 264 21.83 -3.29 -39.01
C SER A 264 20.87 -4.44 -38.68
N GLU A 265 21.37 -5.67 -38.65
CA GLU A 265 20.53 -6.83 -38.34
C GLU A 265 20.12 -6.84 -36.86
N ALA A 266 21.07 -6.57 -35.94
CA ALA A 266 20.77 -6.48 -34.52
C ALA A 266 19.78 -5.34 -34.20
N SER A 267 19.92 -4.19 -34.87
CA SER A 267 18.95 -3.08 -34.79
C SER A 267 17.56 -3.47 -35.29
N THR A 268 17.49 -4.23 -36.38
CA THR A 268 16.23 -4.74 -36.95
C THR A 268 15.54 -5.72 -36.00
N ARG A 269 16.29 -6.68 -35.43
CA ARG A 269 15.80 -7.62 -34.41
C ARG A 269 15.28 -6.89 -33.16
N LEU A 270 15.98 -5.84 -32.70
CA LEU A 270 15.55 -5.02 -31.57
C LEU A 270 14.25 -4.24 -31.88
N LYS A 271 14.15 -3.61 -33.05
CA LYS A 271 12.93 -2.91 -33.51
C LYS A 271 11.73 -3.87 -33.56
N GLN A 272 11.90 -5.05 -34.16
CA GLN A 272 10.85 -6.09 -34.21
C GLN A 272 10.41 -6.54 -32.82
N ALA A 273 11.35 -6.80 -31.90
CA ALA A 273 11.03 -7.18 -30.52
C ALA A 273 10.26 -6.08 -29.77
N ILE A 274 10.60 -4.80 -29.98
CA ILE A 274 9.88 -3.67 -29.38
C ILE A 274 8.47 -3.57 -29.95
N MET A 275 8.30 -3.66 -31.28
CA MET A 275 6.99 -3.65 -31.94
C MET A 275 6.09 -4.78 -31.42
N GLN A 276 6.62 -6.01 -31.33
CA GLN A 276 5.89 -7.16 -30.79
C GLN A 276 5.47 -6.92 -29.31
N ARG A 277 6.37 -6.38 -28.48
CA ARG A 277 6.10 -6.06 -27.07
C ARG A 277 4.96 -5.05 -26.92
N GLU A 278 4.99 -3.95 -27.67
CA GLU A 278 3.93 -2.94 -27.62
C GLU A 278 2.61 -3.42 -28.25
N GLN A 279 2.65 -4.26 -29.29
CA GLN A 279 1.45 -4.88 -29.86
C GLN A 279 0.74 -5.78 -28.83
N ILE A 280 1.48 -6.59 -28.06
CA ILE A 280 0.91 -7.43 -26.99
C ILE A 280 0.33 -6.55 -25.87
N LYS A 281 1.05 -5.51 -25.45
CA LYS A 281 0.58 -4.55 -24.43
C LYS A 281 -0.70 -3.83 -24.85
N SER A 282 -0.74 -3.31 -26.08
CA SER A 282 -1.93 -2.67 -26.65
C SER A 282 -3.12 -3.65 -26.67
N SER A 283 -2.91 -4.86 -27.20
CA SER A 283 -3.94 -5.92 -27.24
C SER A 283 -4.49 -6.28 -25.84
N LEU A 284 -3.61 -6.33 -24.83
CA LEU A 284 -3.96 -6.59 -23.44
C LEU A 284 -4.78 -5.44 -22.83
N ILE A 285 -4.37 -4.18 -23.03
CA ILE A 285 -5.11 -3.00 -22.56
C ILE A 285 -6.48 -2.93 -23.25
N THR A 286 -6.54 -3.06 -24.58
CA THR A 286 -7.81 -3.11 -25.34
C THR A 286 -8.73 -4.22 -24.87
N ARG A 287 -8.19 -5.38 -24.47
CA ARG A 287 -8.97 -6.49 -23.88
C ARG A 287 -9.64 -6.07 -22.58
N MET A 288 -8.89 -5.49 -21.64
CA MET A 288 -9.38 -5.12 -20.31
C MET A 288 -10.27 -3.86 -20.32
N LYS A 289 -10.04 -2.94 -21.27
CA LYS A 289 -10.92 -1.79 -21.54
C LYS A 289 -12.36 -2.18 -21.87
N LYS A 290 -12.62 -3.40 -22.37
CA LYS A 290 -13.99 -3.91 -22.58
C LYS A 290 -14.77 -4.11 -21.28
N THR A 291 -14.07 -4.32 -20.16
CA THR A 291 -14.69 -4.50 -18.84
C THR A 291 -14.61 -3.23 -17.99
N CYS A 292 -13.52 -2.45 -18.11
CA CYS A 292 -13.42 -1.13 -17.47
C CYS A 292 -12.93 -0.05 -18.44
N THR A 293 -13.85 0.56 -19.18
CA THR A 293 -13.56 1.65 -20.14
C THR A 293 -12.85 2.83 -19.48
N GLY A 294 -13.30 3.21 -18.27
CA GLY A 294 -12.81 4.36 -17.51
C GLY A 294 -11.60 4.10 -16.60
N CYS A 295 -11.04 2.89 -16.58
CA CYS A 295 -9.84 2.59 -15.78
C CYS A 295 -8.57 3.12 -16.49
N PRO A 296 -7.57 3.65 -15.75
CA PRO A 296 -6.29 4.06 -16.34
C PRO A 296 -5.52 2.88 -16.96
N ASP A 297 -4.99 3.07 -18.16
CA ASP A 297 -4.20 2.08 -18.90
C ASP A 297 -2.99 1.56 -18.11
N SER A 298 -2.40 2.44 -17.30
CA SER A 298 -1.33 2.12 -16.36
C SER A 298 -1.73 1.06 -15.34
N GLU A 299 -2.93 1.16 -14.75
CA GLU A 299 -3.41 0.22 -13.73
C GLU A 299 -3.98 -1.06 -14.34
N LEU A 300 -4.66 -0.97 -15.49
CA LEU A 300 -5.04 -2.16 -16.28
C LEU A 300 -3.82 -3.03 -16.55
N PHE A 301 -2.77 -2.41 -17.11
CA PHE A 301 -1.55 -3.10 -17.49
C PHE A 301 -0.74 -3.60 -16.27
N TYR A 302 -0.67 -2.79 -15.21
CA TYR A 302 0.01 -3.16 -13.98
C TYR A 302 -0.65 -4.35 -13.27
N LEU A 303 -1.98 -4.34 -13.10
CA LEU A 303 -2.72 -5.44 -12.46
C LEU A 303 -2.71 -6.72 -13.31
N ALA A 304 -2.62 -6.62 -14.64
CA ALA A 304 -2.42 -7.79 -15.51
C ALA A 304 -1.01 -8.40 -15.38
N GLN A 305 0.05 -7.58 -15.40
CA GLN A 305 1.41 -8.05 -15.11
C GLN A 305 1.55 -8.63 -13.71
N TRP A 306 0.85 -8.02 -12.75
CA TRP A 306 0.85 -8.44 -11.37
C TRP A 306 0.17 -9.80 -11.18
N SER A 307 -1.02 -9.96 -11.74
CA SER A 307 -1.81 -11.20 -11.61
C SER A 307 -1.15 -12.41 -12.26
N TYR A 308 -0.50 -12.23 -13.42
CA TYR A 308 0.31 -13.28 -14.02
C TYR A 308 1.34 -13.88 -13.05
N ARG A 309 1.99 -13.05 -12.20
CA ARG A 309 2.98 -13.52 -11.22
C ARG A 309 2.39 -14.35 -10.08
N ARG A 310 1.07 -14.31 -9.84
CA ARG A 310 0.41 -15.06 -8.76
C ARG A 310 -0.28 -16.33 -9.24
N VAL A 311 -0.71 -16.38 -10.50
CA VAL A 311 -1.28 -17.61 -11.09
C VAL A 311 -0.22 -18.63 -11.53
N LEU A 312 1.09 -18.32 -11.45
CA LEU A 312 2.18 -19.18 -11.95
C LEU A 312 2.14 -20.62 -11.41
N ASN A 313 1.92 -20.77 -10.10
CA ASN A 313 2.06 -22.05 -9.41
C ASN A 313 0.72 -22.80 -9.26
N GLU A 314 -0.38 -22.05 -9.21
CA GLU A 314 -1.73 -22.58 -8.94
C GLU A 314 -2.79 -21.73 -9.68
N PRO A 315 -2.97 -21.89 -11.01
CA PRO A 315 -3.81 -20.99 -11.78
C PRO A 315 -5.25 -20.92 -11.28
N GLU A 316 -5.91 -22.06 -11.06
CA GLU A 316 -7.34 -22.10 -10.73
C GLU A 316 -7.66 -21.55 -9.33
N GLY A 317 -6.90 -21.92 -8.31
CA GLY A 317 -7.12 -21.44 -6.94
C GLY A 317 -6.87 -19.95 -6.81
N LYS A 318 -5.78 -19.46 -7.42
CA LYS A 318 -5.43 -18.04 -7.39
C LYS A 318 -6.40 -17.21 -8.26
N LEU A 319 -6.92 -17.73 -9.39
CA LEU A 319 -8.01 -17.07 -10.15
C LEU A 319 -9.34 -17.01 -9.36
N LYS A 320 -9.66 -18.01 -8.53
CA LYS A 320 -10.79 -17.93 -7.58
C LYS A 320 -10.55 -16.82 -6.55
N ALA A 321 -9.33 -16.69 -6.02
CA ALA A 321 -8.95 -15.58 -5.12
C ALA A 321 -9.12 -14.20 -5.79
N PHE A 322 -8.78 -14.04 -7.07
CA PHE A 322 -9.07 -12.81 -7.85
C PHE A 322 -10.56 -12.46 -7.88
N LYS A 323 -11.43 -13.45 -8.11
CA LYS A 323 -12.88 -13.22 -8.12
C LYS A 323 -13.38 -12.79 -6.74
N THR A 324 -13.02 -13.52 -5.68
CA THR A 324 -13.43 -13.15 -4.31
C THR A 324 -12.89 -11.76 -3.92
N ALA A 325 -11.65 -11.44 -4.30
CA ALA A 325 -11.06 -10.12 -4.10
C ALA A 325 -11.80 -8.99 -4.85
N SER A 326 -12.55 -9.27 -5.92
CA SER A 326 -13.44 -8.26 -6.51
C SER A 326 -14.73 -8.05 -5.72
N GLU A 327 -15.39 -9.14 -5.31
CA GLU A 327 -16.70 -9.11 -4.64
C GLU A 327 -16.67 -8.34 -3.32
N VAL A 328 -15.58 -8.50 -2.57
CA VAL A 328 -15.29 -7.78 -1.32
C VAL A 328 -14.84 -6.33 -1.51
N LEU A 329 -14.16 -6.00 -2.62
CA LEU A 329 -13.81 -4.61 -2.95
C LEU A 329 -15.04 -3.83 -3.42
N ASP A 330 -15.96 -4.44 -4.19
CA ASP A 330 -17.25 -3.82 -4.51
C ASP A 330 -18.04 -3.49 -3.23
N ASN A 331 -18.12 -4.43 -2.28
CA ASN A 331 -18.76 -4.20 -1.00
C ASN A 331 -18.08 -3.07 -0.20
N LEU A 332 -16.74 -3.06 -0.13
CA LEU A 332 -15.98 -1.99 0.53
C LEU A 332 -16.18 -0.61 -0.13
N ALA A 333 -16.22 -0.54 -1.46
CA ALA A 333 -16.51 0.69 -2.19
C ALA A 333 -17.93 1.20 -1.88
N GLN A 334 -18.88 0.30 -1.65
CA GLN A 334 -20.22 0.66 -1.20
C GLN A 334 -20.23 1.17 0.25
N GLU A 335 -19.54 0.52 1.18
CA GLU A 335 -19.47 0.96 2.58
C GLU A 335 -18.81 2.34 2.72
N PHE A 336 -17.77 2.62 1.91
CA PHE A 336 -17.18 3.97 1.79
C PHE A 336 -18.19 5.01 1.29
N ARG A 337 -19.07 4.65 0.35
CA ARG A 337 -20.11 5.55 -0.17
C ARG A 337 -21.23 5.81 0.83
N ASP A 338 -21.51 4.83 1.69
CA ASP A 338 -22.56 4.93 2.71
C ASP A 338 -22.08 5.79 3.89
N ALA A 339 -20.90 5.52 4.44
CA ALA A 339 -20.28 6.37 5.46
C ALA A 339 -20.12 7.84 4.99
N ALA A 340 -19.83 8.05 3.70
CA ALA A 340 -19.75 9.37 3.09
C ALA A 340 -21.11 10.07 2.81
N LYS A 341 -22.23 9.52 3.31
CA LYS A 341 -23.56 10.19 3.39
C LYS A 341 -23.89 10.64 4.82
N ASP A 342 -23.34 9.95 5.81
CA ASP A 342 -23.55 10.23 7.23
C ASP A 342 -22.68 11.40 7.68
N LEU A 343 -21.48 11.52 7.08
CA LEU A 343 -20.69 12.76 7.06
C LEU A 343 -21.36 13.78 6.12
N LYS A 344 -21.76 14.93 6.68
CA LYS A 344 -22.47 16.03 6.01
C LYS A 344 -21.75 17.36 6.19
#